data_AF-A0AAN1XSH7-F1
#
_entry.id   AF-A0AAN1XSH7-F1
#
_cell.length_a   1.000
_cell.length_b   1.000
_cell.length_c   1.000
_cell.angle_alpha   90.00
_cell.angle_beta   90.00
_cell.angle_gamma   90.00
#
_symmetry.space_group_name_H-M   'P 1'
#
loop_
_entity.id
_entity.type
_entity.pdbx_description
1 polymer ?
#
loop_
_entity_poly.entity_id
_entity_poly.type
_entity_poly.pdbx_seq_one_letter_code
_entity_poly.pdbx_strand_id
1 'polypeptide(L)'
;MRAGDALAAERRRLPWLRVEKPYVFEGPGGRATLLDLFEGRSQLIVYRAFFEPGVHGWPDHACIGCSMCADQVAHVAHLTRAT
;
A
#
# COMPACT_ATOMS: atom_id res chain seq x y z
N MET A 1 11.01 21.45 8.47
CA MET A 1 11.05 20.91 7.10
C MET A 1 12.35 20.14 6.82
N ARG A 2 13.55 20.75 6.95
CA ARG A 2 14.84 20.11 6.60
C ARG A 2 15.17 18.76 7.28
N ALA A 3 14.88 18.61 8.57
CA ALA A 3 15.19 17.37 9.29
C ALA A 3 14.37 16.16 8.80
N GLY A 4 13.11 16.38 8.39
CA GLY A 4 12.24 15.33 7.84
C GLY A 4 12.72 14.86 6.47
N ASP A 5 13.14 15.80 5.62
CA ASP A 5 13.68 15.49 4.28
C ASP A 5 14.98 14.70 4.36
N ALA A 6 15.86 15.06 5.31
CA ALA A 6 17.11 14.33 5.57
C ALA A 6 16.83 12.88 6.01
N LEU A 7 15.91 12.68 6.95
CA LEU A 7 15.52 11.35 7.40
C LEU A 7 14.88 10.52 6.28
N ALA A 8 14.04 11.13 5.44
CA ALA A 8 13.45 10.45 4.29
C ALA A 8 14.50 10.05 3.24
N ALA A 9 15.54 10.88 3.06
CA ALA A 9 16.66 10.56 2.18
C ALA A 9 17.49 9.38 2.72
N GLU A 10 17.77 9.34 4.03
CA GLU A 10 18.46 8.19 4.65
C GLU A 10 17.65 6.90 4.50
N ARG A 11 16.34 6.93 4.70
CA ARG A 11 15.47 5.75 4.51
C ARG A 11 15.51 5.21 3.08
N ARG A 12 15.56 6.09 2.07
CA ARG A 12 15.66 5.67 0.65
C ARG A 12 17.03 5.06 0.30
N ARG A 13 18.08 5.37 1.08
CA ARG A 13 19.43 4.81 0.93
C ARG A 13 19.63 3.50 1.69
N LEU A 14 18.66 3.07 2.51
CA LEU A 14 18.77 1.79 3.21
C LEU A 14 18.92 0.64 2.19
N PRO A 15 19.66 -0.43 2.55
CA PRO A 15 19.82 -1.59 1.68
C PRO A 15 18.49 -2.18 1.25
N TRP A 16 18.40 -2.48 -0.04
CA TRP A 16 17.22 -3.11 -0.63
C TRP A 16 17.37 -4.62 -0.53
N LEU A 17 16.31 -5.30 -0.10
CA LEU A 17 16.23 -6.76 -0.13
C LEU A 17 15.47 -7.20 -1.39
N ARG A 18 16.08 -8.07 -2.19
CA ARG A 18 15.40 -8.67 -3.33
C ARG A 18 14.27 -9.57 -2.83
N VAL A 19 13.06 -9.35 -3.34
CA VAL A 19 11.91 -10.24 -3.08
C VAL A 19 12.04 -11.45 -3.99
N GLU A 20 12.48 -12.58 -3.43
CA GLU A 20 12.63 -13.84 -4.17
C GLU A 20 11.42 -14.76 -3.99
N LYS A 21 10.67 -14.57 -2.90
CA LYS A 21 9.50 -15.39 -2.58
C LYS A 21 8.37 -15.11 -3.58
N PRO A 22 7.79 -16.14 -4.22
CA PRO A 22 6.63 -15.98 -5.08
C PRO A 22 5.37 -15.77 -4.23
N TYR A 23 5.14 -14.53 -3.82
CA TYR A 23 3.91 -14.17 -3.09
C TYR A 23 2.69 -14.31 -3.99
N VAL A 24 1.65 -14.91 -3.42
CA VAL A 24 0.34 -15.03 -4.07
C VAL A 24 -0.71 -14.40 -3.17
N PHE A 25 -1.52 -13.54 -3.76
CA PHE A 25 -2.59 -12.79 -3.12
C PHE A 25 -3.93 -13.24 -3.70
N GLU A 26 -4.98 -13.15 -2.88
CA GLU A 26 -6.36 -13.33 -3.32
C GLU A 26 -6.98 -11.95 -3.54
N GLY A 27 -7.58 -11.75 -4.71
CA GLY A 27 -8.26 -10.52 -5.05
C GLY A 27 -9.56 -10.76 -5.81
N PRO A 28 -10.31 -9.70 -6.16
CA PRO A 28 -11.59 -9.82 -6.85
C PRO A 28 -11.51 -10.54 -8.20
N GLY A 29 -10.36 -10.50 -8.87
CA GLY A 29 -10.11 -11.20 -10.13
C GLY A 29 -9.51 -12.60 -9.98
N GLY A 30 -9.45 -13.15 -8.76
CA GLY A 30 -8.79 -14.41 -8.44
C GLY A 30 -7.38 -14.21 -7.86
N ARG A 31 -6.52 -15.22 -8.06
CA ARG A 31 -5.15 -15.21 -7.51
C ARG A 31 -4.24 -14.31 -8.34
N ALA A 32 -3.41 -13.51 -7.67
CA ALA A 32 -2.45 -12.60 -8.29
C ALA A 32 -1.05 -12.73 -7.66
N THR A 33 0.01 -12.55 -8.45
CA THR A 33 1.38 -12.44 -7.95
C THR A 33 1.67 -11.01 -7.46
N LEU A 34 2.79 -10.80 -6.75
CA LEU A 34 3.22 -9.44 -6.36
C LEU A 34 3.42 -8.51 -7.57
N LEU A 35 3.89 -9.04 -8.70
CA LEU A 35 4.09 -8.24 -9.92
C LEU A 35 2.75 -7.89 -10.59
N ASP A 36 1.78 -8.80 -10.57
CA ASP A 36 0.46 -8.55 -11.13
C ASP A 36 -0.25 -7.39 -10.44
N LEU A 37 -0.01 -7.17 -9.13
CA LEU A 37 -0.56 -6.04 -8.37
C LEU A 37 -0.13 -4.67 -8.91
N PHE A 38 0.94 -4.59 -9.69
CA PHE A 38 1.35 -3.32 -10.32
C PHE A 38 0.49 -2.96 -11.52
N GLU A 39 -0.16 -3.93 -12.18
CA GLU A 39 -0.99 -3.70 -13.37
C GLU A 39 -0.26 -2.86 -14.45
N GLY A 40 1.03 -3.12 -14.67
CA GLY A 40 1.87 -2.37 -15.60
C GLY A 40 2.36 -0.99 -15.13
N ARG A 41 2.05 -0.58 -13.90
CA ARG A 41 2.49 0.70 -13.30
C ARG A 41 3.90 0.59 -12.71
N SER A 42 4.55 1.74 -12.51
CA SER A 42 5.89 1.82 -11.91
C SER A 42 5.90 1.84 -10.38
N GLN A 43 4.75 2.00 -9.74
CA GLN A 43 4.61 2.15 -8.29
C GLN A 43 3.42 1.36 -7.78
N LEU A 44 3.59 0.72 -6.62
CA LEU A 44 2.55 0.01 -5.87
C LEU A 44 2.48 0.62 -4.47
N ILE A 45 1.27 0.99 -4.03
CA ILE A 45 1.01 1.45 -2.66
C ILE A 45 0.18 0.37 -1.97
N VAL A 46 0.66 -0.10 -0.82
CA VAL A 46 -0.02 -1.11 -0.01
C VAL A 46 -0.43 -0.49 1.31
N TYR A 47 -1.70 -0.63 1.67
CA TYR A 47 -2.23 -0.22 2.96
C TYR A 47 -2.82 -1.44 3.67
N ARG A 48 -2.46 -1.64 4.94
CA ARG A 48 -3.08 -2.68 5.77
C ARG A 48 -4.34 -2.12 6.41
N ALA A 49 -5.49 -2.52 5.88
CA ALA A 49 -6.78 -2.29 6.53
C ALA A 49 -7.00 -3.34 7.63
N PHE A 50 -7.34 -2.88 8.84
CA PHE A 50 -7.67 -3.75 9.95
C PHE A 50 -9.16 -4.09 9.88
N PHE A 51 -9.45 -5.33 9.49
CA PHE A 51 -10.80 -5.86 9.32
C PHE A 51 -10.81 -7.33 9.78
N GLU A 52 -11.03 -7.53 11.07
CA GLU A 52 -10.99 -8.85 11.72
C GLU A 52 -11.92 -8.85 12.95
N PRO A 53 -12.40 -10.03 13.41
CA PRO A 53 -13.23 -10.12 14.61
C PRO A 53 -12.59 -9.43 15.82
N GLY A 54 -13.38 -8.64 16.54
CA GLY A 54 -12.91 -7.85 17.69
C GLY A 54 -12.38 -6.46 17.35
N VAL A 55 -12.22 -6.12 16.07
CA VAL A 55 -11.99 -4.74 15.63
C VAL A 55 -13.32 -4.00 15.52
N HIS A 56 -13.37 -2.76 16.01
CA HIS A 56 -14.56 -1.91 15.88
C HIS A 56 -14.96 -1.75 14.42
N GLY A 57 -16.22 -2.04 14.09
CA GLY A 57 -16.78 -1.97 12.74
C GLY A 57 -16.97 -3.32 12.06
N TRP A 58 -16.31 -4.38 12.53
CA TRP A 58 -16.53 -5.73 12.01
C TRP A 58 -17.96 -6.21 12.32
N PRO A 59 -18.68 -6.89 11.39
CA PRO A 59 -18.25 -7.32 10.06
C PRO A 59 -18.56 -6.33 8.93
N ASP A 60 -19.16 -5.17 9.22
CA ASP A 60 -19.72 -4.29 8.19
C ASP A 60 -18.68 -3.35 7.57
N HIS A 61 -17.66 -2.94 8.36
CA HIS A 61 -16.62 -2.02 7.92
C HIS A 61 -15.29 -2.24 8.67
N ALA A 62 -14.19 -1.71 8.11
CA ALA A 62 -12.89 -1.69 8.76
C ALA A 62 -12.88 -0.77 9.98
N CYS A 63 -11.80 -0.82 10.77
CA CYS A 63 -11.65 0.08 11.92
C CYS A 63 -11.80 1.55 11.53
N ILE A 64 -12.27 2.39 12.45
CA ILE A 64 -12.54 3.83 12.22
C ILE A 64 -11.34 4.52 11.55
N GLY A 65 -10.13 4.25 12.04
CA GLY A 65 -8.90 4.82 11.48
C GLY A 65 -8.60 4.34 10.06
N CYS A 66 -8.86 3.07 9.75
CA CYS A 66 -8.68 2.53 8.41
C CYS A 66 -9.67 3.10 7.42
N SER A 67 -10.94 3.20 7.81
CA SER A 67 -11.99 3.81 6.99
C SER A 67 -11.66 5.28 6.71
N MET A 68 -11.28 6.04 7.74
CA MET A 68 -10.84 7.43 7.59
C MET A 68 -9.63 7.57 6.66
N CYS A 69 -8.62 6.68 6.77
CA CYS A 69 -7.49 6.69 5.84
C CYS A 69 -7.90 6.39 4.41
N ALA A 70 -8.83 5.46 4.19
CA ALA A 70 -9.34 5.13 2.86
C ALA A 70 -10.08 6.31 2.22
N ASP A 71 -10.91 7.02 2.99
CA ASP A 71 -11.64 8.21 2.54
C ASP A 71 -10.72 9.38 2.15
N GLN A 72 -9.50 9.41 2.70
CA GLN A 72 -8.52 10.47 2.47
C GLN A 72 -7.48 10.11 1.40
N VAL A 73 -7.62 8.99 0.70
CA VAL A 73 -6.71 8.64 -0.39
C VAL A 73 -6.85 9.68 -1.51
N ALA A 74 -5.80 10.47 -1.70
CA ALA A 74 -5.74 11.48 -2.75
C ALA A 74 -5.81 10.83 -4.14
N HIS A 75 -6.20 11.64 -5.14
CA HIS A 75 -6.37 11.15 -6.50
C HIS A 75 -5.06 10.53 -7.06
N VAL A 76 -5.12 9.23 -7.37
CA VAL A 76 -3.93 8.43 -7.68
C VAL A 76 -3.25 8.79 -9.01
N ALA A 77 -3.89 9.59 -9.88
CA ALA A 77 -3.25 10.08 -11.11
C ALA A 77 -2.01 10.96 -10.84
N HIS A 78 -1.84 11.49 -9.62
CA HIS A 78 -0.62 12.22 -9.26
C HIS A 78 0.59 11.31 -8.98
N LEU A 79 0.37 10.00 -8.85
CA LEU A 79 1.42 9.00 -8.60
C LEU A 79 2.04 8.45 -9.89
N THR A 80 1.36 8.62 -11.03
CA THR A 80 1.91 8.22 -12.32
C THR A 80 2.91 9.26 -12.78
N ARG A 81 4.17 8.86 -12.95
CA ARG A 81 5.20 9.71 -13.54
C ARG A 81 4.81 9.96 -15.00
N ALA A 82 4.71 11.22 -15.43
CA ALA A 82 4.67 11.54 -16.85
C ALA A 82 5.94 10.93 -17.48
N THR A 83 5.74 10.04 -18.44
CA THR A 83 6.79 9.45 -19.28
C THR A 83 7.53 10.53 -20.06
#